data_AF-A0A1G1NW20-F1
#
_entry.id   AF-A0A1G1NW20-F1
#
_cell.length_a   1.000
_cell.length_b   1.000
_cell.length_c   1.000
_cell.angle_alpha   90.00
_cell.angle_beta   90.00
_cell.angle_gamma   90.00
#
_symmetry.space_group_name_H-M   'P 1'
#
loop_
_entity.id
_entity.type
_entity.pdbx_description
1 polymer ?
#
loop_
_entity_poly.entity_id
_entity_poly.type
_entity_poly.pdbx_seq_one_letter_code
_entity_poly.pdbx_strand_id
1 'polypeptide(L)'
;MPRVIFLLFLAALNLLLSAGEATAKDKETPPWMEDVITGDRKIYLIPKGAKKEVFGSQVTVETTEEYAARRIYEFEQFMEGRFKTMDENYAALKAEIDSLKNTVEQLQREISQAVKEVSGEAGVADDGEAAEQ
;
A
#
# COMPACT_ATOMS: atom_id res chain seq x y z
N MET A 1 -51.70 49.91 -15.71
CA MET A 1 -51.37 48.48 -15.89
C MET A 1 -50.02 48.19 -16.57
N PRO A 2 -49.49 48.93 -17.57
CA PRO A 2 -48.26 48.50 -18.27
C PRO A 2 -46.97 48.57 -17.42
N ARG A 3 -46.92 49.47 -16.43
CA ARG A 3 -45.75 49.62 -15.53
C ARG A 3 -45.53 48.44 -14.59
N VAL A 4 -46.60 47.78 -14.15
CA VAL A 4 -46.51 46.61 -13.26
C VAL A 4 -46.00 45.38 -14.02
N ILE A 5 -46.46 45.22 -15.26
CA ILE A 5 -46.00 44.16 -16.17
C ILE A 5 -44.51 44.34 -16.49
N PHE A 6 -44.08 45.58 -16.73
CA PHE A 6 -42.68 45.90 -16.98
C PHE A 6 -41.76 45.59 -15.79
N LEU A 7 -42.21 45.90 -14.57
CA LEU A 7 -41.45 45.56 -13.34
C LEU A 7 -41.37 44.05 -13.09
N LEU A 8 -42.45 43.31 -13.35
CA LEU A 8 -42.44 41.84 -13.28
C LEU A 8 -41.49 41.22 -14.32
N PHE A 9 -41.45 41.80 -15.52
CA PHE A 9 -40.52 41.35 -16.56
C PHE A 9 -39.05 41.60 -16.17
N LEU A 10 -38.74 42.77 -15.60
CA LEU A 10 -37.41 43.08 -15.06
C LEU A 10 -37.01 42.19 -13.88
N ALA A 11 -37.94 41.87 -12.99
CA ALA A 11 -37.70 40.95 -11.88
C ALA A 11 -37.42 39.52 -12.38
N ALA A 12 -38.22 39.03 -13.33
CA ALA A 12 -38.01 37.72 -13.95
C ALA A 12 -36.69 37.65 -14.72
N LEU A 13 -36.32 38.72 -15.43
CA LEU A 13 -35.06 38.81 -16.16
C LEU A 13 -33.85 38.79 -15.20
N ASN A 14 -33.91 39.51 -14.08
CA ASN A 14 -32.87 39.46 -13.04
C ASN A 14 -32.76 38.07 -12.40
N LEU A 15 -33.88 37.39 -12.17
CA LEU A 15 -33.89 36.03 -11.62
C LEU A 15 -33.27 35.01 -12.59
N LEU A 16 -33.58 35.14 -13.88
CA LEU A 16 -33.01 34.30 -14.95
C LEU A 16 -31.51 34.55 -15.12
N LEU A 17 -31.05 35.80 -15.03
CA LEU A 17 -29.63 36.16 -15.08
C LEU A 17 -28.85 35.63 -13.86
N SER A 18 -29.45 35.64 -12.67
CA SER A 18 -28.81 35.13 -11.44
C SER A 18 -28.79 33.60 -11.34
N ALA A 19 -29.60 32.89 -12.12
CA ALA A 19 -29.66 31.43 -12.11
C ALA A 19 -28.51 30.77 -12.93
N GLY A 20 -27.69 31.56 -13.63
CA GLY A 20 -26.62 31.07 -14.50
C GLY A 20 -25.31 30.68 -13.81
N GLU A 21 -25.13 30.93 -12.51
CA GLU A 21 -23.80 30.83 -11.87
C GLU A 21 -23.51 29.58 -11.01
N ALA A 22 -24.41 28.60 -10.90
CA ALA A 22 -24.20 27.47 -9.99
C ALA A 22 -24.38 26.10 -10.63
N THR A 23 -23.45 25.69 -11.49
CA THR A 23 -23.11 24.26 -11.67
C THR A 23 -21.62 24.14 -12.02
N ALA A 24 -20.77 24.37 -11.02
CA ALA A 24 -19.42 23.80 -11.05
C ALA A 24 -19.59 22.28 -11.08
N LYS A 25 -19.49 21.67 -12.26
CA LYS A 25 -19.41 20.21 -12.39
C LYS A 25 -18.18 19.77 -11.59
N ASP A 26 -18.37 18.98 -10.54
CA ASP A 26 -17.31 18.22 -9.89
C ASP A 26 -16.58 17.42 -10.96
N LYS A 27 -15.46 17.94 -11.44
CA LYS A 27 -14.58 17.20 -12.33
C LYS A 27 -13.81 16.25 -11.46
N GLU A 28 -14.11 14.96 -11.58
CA GLU A 28 -13.37 13.91 -10.89
C GLU A 28 -11.90 13.93 -11.34
N THR A 29 -11.01 14.19 -10.38
CA THR A 29 -9.57 14.30 -10.64
C THR A 29 -8.97 12.89 -10.80
N PRO A 30 -8.29 12.59 -11.92
CA PRO A 30 -7.68 11.29 -12.13
C PRO A 30 -6.66 10.92 -11.04
N PRO A 31 -6.49 9.64 -10.72
CA PRO A 31 -5.66 9.21 -9.59
C PRO A 31 -4.16 9.55 -9.72
N TRP A 32 -3.68 9.83 -10.93
CA TRP A 32 -2.30 10.25 -11.21
C TRP A 32 -2.10 11.77 -11.23
N MET A 33 -3.17 12.55 -11.05
CA MET A 33 -3.13 14.01 -11.03
C MET A 33 -3.51 14.56 -9.66
N GLU A 34 -3.11 15.79 -9.37
CA GLU A 34 -3.48 16.55 -8.18
C GLU A 34 -3.96 17.96 -8.56
N ASP A 35 -4.93 18.44 -7.80
CA ASP A 35 -5.49 19.78 -7.93
C ASP A 35 -4.66 20.79 -7.15
N VAL A 36 -4.26 21.87 -7.82
CA VAL A 36 -3.53 23.00 -7.23
C VAL A 36 -4.44 24.21 -7.26
N ILE A 37 -4.94 24.58 -6.08
CA ILE A 37 -5.77 25.77 -5.91
C ILE A 37 -4.84 26.99 -5.80
N THR A 38 -5.02 27.95 -6.71
CA THR A 38 -4.26 29.21 -6.70
C THR A 38 -5.19 30.40 -6.55
N GLY A 39 -4.99 31.18 -5.48
CA GLY A 39 -5.83 32.33 -5.14
C GLY A 39 -7.31 31.94 -4.96
N ASP A 40 -8.21 32.75 -5.52
CA ASP A 40 -9.64 32.70 -5.17
C ASP A 40 -10.48 31.67 -5.92
N ARG A 41 -9.97 30.95 -6.95
CA ARG A 41 -10.79 29.97 -7.70
C ARG A 41 -10.13 29.13 -8.80
N LYS A 42 -8.83 29.27 -9.11
CA LYS A 42 -8.22 28.52 -10.23
C LYS A 42 -7.65 27.19 -9.74
N ILE A 43 -8.20 26.10 -10.27
CA ILE A 43 -7.70 24.74 -10.06
C ILE A 43 -6.81 24.38 -11.26
N TYR A 44 -5.52 24.17 -11.01
CA TYR A 44 -4.58 23.63 -11.98
C TYR A 44 -4.39 22.14 -11.72
N LEU A 45 -4.51 21.33 -12.76
CA LEU A 45 -4.32 19.89 -12.68
C LEU A 45 -2.89 19.54 -13.07
N ILE A 46 -2.11 18.99 -12.14
CA ILE A 46 -0.71 18.63 -12.38
C ILE A 46 -0.45 17.15 -12.03
N PRO A 47 0.59 16.51 -12.58
CA PRO A 47 0.97 15.16 -12.18
C PRO A 47 1.31 15.10 -10.69
N LYS A 48 0.90 14.01 -10.03
CA LYS A 48 1.13 13.83 -8.59
C LYS A 48 2.60 13.91 -8.22
N GLY A 49 2.88 14.77 -7.25
CA GLY A 49 4.23 15.02 -6.77
C GLY A 49 5.17 15.57 -7.84
N ALA A 50 4.65 16.22 -8.89
CA ALA A 50 5.46 17.13 -9.68
C ALA A 50 5.92 18.30 -8.79
N LYS A 51 7.17 18.73 -8.94
CA LYS A 51 7.66 19.94 -8.27
C LYS A 51 6.95 21.15 -8.85
N LYS A 52 6.47 22.00 -7.96
CA LYS A 52 5.72 23.20 -8.30
C LYS A 52 6.12 24.36 -7.42
N GLU A 53 6.14 25.54 -8.02
CA GLU A 53 6.32 26.81 -7.34
C GLU A 53 5.09 27.69 -7.64
N VAL A 54 4.49 28.24 -6.59
CA VAL A 54 3.30 29.08 -6.70
C VAL A 54 3.68 30.51 -6.36
N PHE A 55 3.59 31.40 -7.34
CA PHE A 55 3.86 32.83 -7.18
C PHE A 55 2.60 33.63 -7.47
N GLY A 56 1.90 34.05 -6.41
CA GLY A 56 0.63 34.78 -6.54
C GLY A 56 -0.43 33.95 -7.27
N SER A 57 -0.79 34.36 -8.48
CA SER A 57 -1.75 33.64 -9.34
C SER A 57 -1.11 32.69 -10.36
N GLN A 58 0.22 32.56 -10.36
CA GLN A 58 0.98 31.76 -11.32
C GLN A 58 1.47 30.47 -10.66
N VAL A 59 1.30 29.34 -11.37
CA VAL A 59 1.87 28.04 -11.00
C VAL A 59 2.93 27.69 -12.03
N THR A 60 4.17 27.59 -11.60
CA THR A 60 5.28 27.05 -12.39
C THR A 60 5.46 25.60 -11.99
N VAL A 61 5.45 24.69 -12.97
CA VAL A 61 5.64 23.25 -12.77
C VAL A 61 6.95 22.85 -13.44
N GLU A 62 7.67 21.90 -12.85
CA GLU A 62 8.86 21.32 -13.50
C GLU A 62 8.53 20.77 -14.89
N THR A 63 9.54 20.69 -15.76
CA THR A 63 9.32 20.19 -17.12
C THR A 63 8.98 18.70 -17.13
N THR A 64 8.29 18.22 -18.16
CA THR A 64 7.95 16.80 -18.30
C THR A 64 9.19 15.89 -18.27
N GLU A 65 10.29 16.35 -18.87
CA GLU A 65 11.56 15.62 -18.92
C GLU A 65 12.19 15.50 -17.53
N GLU A 66 12.26 16.60 -16.78
CA GLU A 66 12.76 16.60 -15.40
C GLU A 66 11.90 15.76 -14.47
N TYR A 67 10.56 15.88 -14.58
CA TYR A 67 9.63 15.05 -13.83
C TYR A 67 9.87 13.55 -14.10
N ALA A 68 9.93 13.17 -15.38
CA ALA A 68 10.12 11.78 -15.77
C ALA A 68 11.47 11.23 -15.28
N ALA A 69 12.56 11.98 -15.50
CA ALA A 69 13.89 11.58 -15.06
C ALA A 69 13.96 11.41 -13.55
N ARG A 70 13.41 12.35 -12.78
CA ARG A 70 13.36 12.26 -11.32
C ARG A 70 12.54 11.07 -10.84
N ARG A 71 11.39 10.82 -11.48
CA ARG A 71 10.51 9.70 -11.10
C ARG A 71 11.13 8.35 -11.40
N ILE A 72 11.84 8.21 -12.52
CA ILE A 72 12.60 7.01 -12.85
C ILE A 72 13.67 6.78 -11.78
N TYR A 73 14.44 7.82 -11.44
CA TYR A 73 15.48 7.72 -10.43
C TYR A 73 14.93 7.34 -9.03
N GLU A 74 13.85 8.00 -8.58
CA GLU A 74 13.18 7.67 -7.32
C GLU A 74 12.66 6.23 -7.31
N PHE A 75 12.13 5.77 -8.45
CA PHE A 75 11.65 4.40 -8.61
C PHE A 75 12.79 3.39 -8.54
N GLU A 76 13.92 3.65 -9.21
CA GLU A 76 15.11 2.81 -9.14
C GLU A 76 15.63 2.67 -7.71
N GLN A 77 15.75 3.79 -6.98
CA GLN A 77 16.17 3.79 -5.57
C GLN A 77 15.20 3.01 -4.67
N PHE A 78 13.90 3.19 -4.88
CA PHE A 78 12.87 2.44 -4.17
C PHE A 78 12.98 0.93 -4.44
N MET A 79 13.16 0.55 -5.70
CA MET A 79 13.29 -0.85 -6.10
C MET A 79 14.57 -1.48 -5.55
N GLU A 80 15.71 -0.78 -5.60
CA GLU A 80 16.98 -1.25 -5.04
C GLU A 80 16.86 -1.53 -3.55
N GLY A 81 16.24 -0.62 -2.78
CA GLY A 81 15.98 -0.84 -1.36
C GLY A 81 15.08 -2.05 -1.11
N ARG A 82 14.02 -2.22 -1.92
CA ARG A 82 13.10 -3.35 -1.82
C ARG A 82 13.78 -4.69 -2.14
N PHE A 83 14.63 -4.74 -3.16
CA PHE A 83 15.39 -5.95 -3.50
C PHE A 83 16.36 -6.31 -2.39
N LYS A 84 17.09 -5.34 -1.84
CA LYS A 84 17.98 -5.58 -0.70
C LYS A 84 17.24 -6.17 0.49
N THR A 85 16.11 -5.57 0.89
CA THR A 85 15.27 -6.10 1.98
C THR A 85 14.74 -7.50 1.65
N MET A 86 14.39 -7.76 0.39
CA MET A 86 13.92 -9.07 -0.04
C MET A 86 15.02 -10.13 0.07
N ASP A 87 16.26 -9.81 -0.30
CA ASP A 87 17.42 -10.71 -0.17
C ASP A 87 17.75 -10.99 1.30
N GLU A 88 17.70 -9.96 2.16
CA GLU A 88 17.87 -10.11 3.61
C GLU A 88 16.80 -11.03 4.21
N ASN A 89 15.53 -10.82 3.84
CA ASN A 89 14.42 -11.66 4.28
C ASN A 89 14.56 -13.10 3.77
N TYR A 90 14.99 -13.29 2.53
CA TYR A 90 15.23 -14.61 1.95
C TYR A 90 16.34 -15.36 2.69
N ALA A 91 17.45 -14.67 3.01
CA ALA A 91 18.54 -15.23 3.79
C ALA A 91 18.09 -15.62 5.22
N ALA A 92 17.33 -14.75 5.89
CA ALA A 92 16.76 -15.04 7.21
C ALA A 92 15.82 -16.25 7.18
N LEU A 93 14.89 -16.29 6.23
CA LEU A 93 13.94 -17.38 6.07
C LEU A 93 14.65 -18.71 5.79
N LYS A 94 15.71 -18.68 4.98
CA LYS A 94 16.52 -19.87 4.71
C LYS A 94 17.21 -20.39 5.98
N ALA A 95 17.78 -19.49 6.79
CA ALA A 95 18.40 -19.87 8.06
C ALA A 95 17.39 -20.46 9.06
N GLU A 96 16.17 -19.92 9.11
CA GLU A 96 15.07 -20.48 9.91
C GLU A 96 14.68 -21.89 9.45
N ILE A 97 14.57 -22.10 8.13
CA ILE A 97 14.28 -23.43 7.56
C ILE A 97 15.38 -24.43 7.93
N ASP A 98 16.66 -24.05 7.80
CA ASP A 98 17.78 -24.92 8.14
C ASP A 98 17.79 -25.25 9.66
N SER A 99 17.46 -24.28 10.51
CA SER A 99 17.32 -24.47 11.95
C SER A 99 16.17 -25.43 12.31
N LEU A 100 15.00 -25.25 11.69
CA LEU A 100 13.85 -26.14 11.87
C LEU A 100 14.18 -27.56 11.41
N LYS A 101 14.86 -27.71 10.27
CA LYS A 101 15.28 -29.02 9.77
C LYS A 101 16.18 -29.74 10.76
N ASN A 102 17.18 -29.04 11.31
CA ASN A 102 18.07 -29.62 12.33
C ASN A 102 17.30 -30.03 13.59
N THR A 103 16.32 -29.22 14.01
CA THR A 103 15.47 -29.51 15.18
C THR A 103 14.63 -30.77 14.93
N VAL A 104 14.03 -30.91 13.75
CA VAL A 104 13.27 -32.10 13.36
C VAL A 104 14.17 -33.35 13.34
N GLU A 105 15.36 -33.26 12.76
CA GLU A 105 16.32 -34.36 12.73
C GLU A 105 16.81 -34.76 14.13
N GLN A 106 16.95 -33.78 15.04
CA GLN A 106 17.26 -34.05 16.44
C GLN A 106 16.10 -34.77 17.14
N LEU A 107 14.88 -34.24 17.05
CA LEU A 107 13.70 -34.87 17.64
C LEU A 107 13.49 -36.29 17.11
N GLN A 108 13.73 -36.53 15.82
CA GLN A 108 13.64 -37.87 15.24
C GLN A 108 14.66 -38.85 15.86
N ARG A 109 15.87 -38.38 16.16
CA ARG A 109 16.89 -39.19 16.85
C ARG A 109 16.50 -39.49 18.30
N GLU A 110 16.01 -38.48 19.02
CA GLU A 110 15.53 -38.63 20.40
C GLU A 110 14.36 -39.61 20.48
N ILE A 111 13.38 -39.51 19.58
CA ILE A 111 12.26 -40.46 19.47
C ILE A 111 12.78 -41.87 19.19
N SER A 112 13.73 -42.02 18.27
CA SER A 112 14.29 -43.33 17.93
C SER A 112 15.04 -43.97 19.11
N GLN A 113 15.69 -43.16 19.95
CA GLN A 113 16.34 -43.63 21.18
C GLN A 113 15.31 -44.04 22.24
N ALA A 114 14.32 -43.19 22.51
CA ALA A 114 13.26 -43.48 23.47
C ALA A 114 12.46 -44.75 23.10
N VAL A 115 12.15 -44.95 21.81
CA VAL A 115 11.49 -46.19 21.34
C VAL A 115 12.36 -47.42 21.61
N LYS A 116 13.68 -47.32 21.41
CA LYS A 116 14.60 -48.43 21.72
C LYS A 116 14.65 -48.73 23.20
N GLU A 117 14.75 -47.71 24.06
CA GLU A 117 14.74 -47.87 25.52
C GLU A 117 13.47 -48.59 26.00
N VAL A 118 12.30 -48.13 25.55
CA VAL A 118 11.00 -48.76 25.87
C VAL A 118 10.93 -50.20 25.37
N SER A 119 11.40 -50.49 24.15
CA SER A 119 11.38 -51.85 23.60
C SER A 119 12.40 -52.78 24.26
N GLY A 120 13.51 -52.24 24.79
CA GLY A 120 14.52 -52.98 25.51
C GLY A 120 14.10 -53.35 26.93
N GLU A 121 13.38 -52.46 27.62
CA GLU A 121 12.82 -52.75 28.95
C GLU A 121 11.66 -53.77 28.91
N ALA A 122 10.88 -53.80 27.84
CA ALA A 122 9.80 -54.80 27.68
C ALA A 122 10.31 -56.25 27.46
N GLY A 123 11.60 -56.44 27.13
CA GLY A 123 12.20 -57.75 26.86
C GLY A 123 12.84 -58.46 28.06
N VAL A 124 12.85 -57.83 29.25
CA VAL A 124 13.56 -58.36 30.44
C VAL A 124 12.61 -58.86 31.55
N ALA A 125 11.29 -58.77 31.36
CA ALA A 125 10.29 -59.09 32.39
C ALA A 125 9.52 -60.42 32.21
N ASP A 126 9.93 -61.33 31.29
CA ASP A 126 9.18 -62.58 31.02
C ASP A 126 10.00 -63.88 31.20
N ASP A 127 11.11 -63.85 31.94
CA ASP A 127 11.87 -65.06 32.30
C ASP A 127 12.00 -65.16 33.82
N GLY A 128 10.96 -65.67 34.51
CA GLY A 128 11.16 -65.99 35.93
C GLY A 128 9.95 -66.29 36.80
N GLU A 129 8.94 -67.06 36.37
CA GLU A 129 8.07 -67.72 37.34
C GLU A 129 7.39 -68.99 36.80
N ALA A 130 8.16 -70.06 36.64
CA ALA A 130 7.61 -71.42 36.49
C ALA A 130 8.61 -72.46 37.02
N ALA A 131 8.98 -72.34 38.29
CA ALA A 131 9.65 -73.42 39.01
C ALA A 131 9.33 -73.32 40.49
N GLU A 132 8.15 -73.79 40.91
CA GLU A 132 7.98 -74.40 42.23
C GLU A 132 6.75 -75.33 42.28
N GLN A 133 7.07 -76.62 42.46
CA GLN A 133 6.38 -77.67 43.21
C GLN A 133 5.07 -78.28 42.68
#